data_AF-A0A813EGR9-F1
#
_entry.id   AF-A0A813EGR9-F1
#
_cell.length_a   1.000
_cell.length_b   1.000
_cell.length_c   1.000
_cell.angle_alpha   90.00
_cell.angle_beta   90.00
_cell.angle_gamma   90.00
#
_symmetry.space_group_name_H-M   'P 1'
#
loop_
_entity.id
_entity.type
_entity.pdbx_description
1 polymer ?
#
loop_
_entity_poly.entity_id
_entity_poly.type
_entity_poly.pdbx_seq_one_letter_code
_entity_poly.pdbx_strand_id
1 'polypeptide(L)'
;LIRVFRLIVPTRVADAIQFWQQIKKKFSGKGFSEEQAICMEHILMYTAFCKAHVHAQHEFVEFFGRKHMPLPGEQACVILESHTLVYKASVATLKAAASLDQEALDDINILREGSNAVKTMRKLISQAQEQNMISSSAAETLMEPMVHKQREWINHIHGVELGTNSPGDKNLPVRRTPSPAMDRSERYRMEEEEEEAPRTGAKGSVAPKATWASCLKFWA
;
A
#
# COMPACT_ATOMS: atom_id res chain seq x y z
N LEU A 1 5.04 -53.75 -21.09
CA LEU A 1 5.07 -52.30 -21.40
C LEU A 1 3.68 -51.72 -21.75
N ILE A 2 2.96 -52.23 -22.77
CA ILE A 2 1.62 -51.70 -23.17
C ILE A 2 0.58 -51.75 -22.02
N ARG A 3 0.62 -52.76 -21.15
CA ARG A 3 -0.28 -52.86 -19.98
C ARG A 3 -0.01 -51.82 -18.88
N VAL A 4 1.24 -51.35 -18.75
CA VAL A 4 1.64 -50.38 -17.71
C VAL A 4 1.20 -48.96 -18.11
N PHE A 5 1.32 -48.61 -19.39
CA PHE A 5 0.85 -47.32 -19.91
C PHE A 5 -0.67 -47.12 -19.76
N ARG A 6 -1.47 -48.19 -19.85
CA ARG A 6 -2.93 -48.11 -19.66
C ARG A 6 -3.37 -47.72 -18.25
N LEU A 7 -2.50 -47.87 -17.25
CA LEU A 7 -2.81 -47.53 -15.85
C LEU A 7 -2.32 -46.12 -15.47
N ILE A 8 -1.32 -45.57 -16.17
CA ILE A 8 -0.75 -44.24 -15.89
C ILE A 8 -1.58 -43.10 -16.48
N VAL A 9 -2.25 -43.33 -17.62
CA VAL A 9 -3.10 -42.31 -18.25
C VAL A 9 -4.34 -41.94 -17.41
N PRO A 10 -5.14 -42.90 -16.89
CA PRO A 10 -6.34 -42.56 -16.12
C PRO A 10 -6.03 -41.91 -14.76
N THR A 11 -4.90 -42.22 -14.13
CA THR A 11 -4.47 -41.56 -12.87
C THR A 11 -4.19 -40.08 -13.10
N ARG A 12 -3.46 -39.72 -14.16
CA ARG A 12 -3.24 -38.31 -14.52
C ARG A 12 -4.53 -37.56 -14.87
N VAL A 13 -5.49 -38.22 -15.50
CA VAL A 13 -6.81 -37.63 -15.79
C VAL A 13 -7.59 -37.42 -14.49
N ALA A 14 -7.54 -38.36 -13.55
CA ALA A 14 -8.15 -38.20 -12.23
C ALA A 14 -7.52 -37.04 -11.44
N ASP A 15 -6.19 -36.92 -11.45
CA ASP A 15 -5.47 -35.81 -10.81
C ASP A 15 -5.85 -34.47 -11.45
N ALA A 16 -5.95 -34.41 -12.79
CA ALA A 16 -6.39 -33.23 -13.52
C ALA A 16 -7.85 -32.85 -13.20
N ILE A 17 -8.74 -33.84 -13.06
CA ILE A 17 -10.14 -33.61 -12.67
C ILE A 17 -10.21 -33.11 -11.22
N GLN A 18 -9.45 -33.68 -10.29
CA GLN A 18 -9.39 -33.21 -8.91
C GLN A 18 -8.83 -31.79 -8.82
N PHE A 19 -7.77 -31.50 -9.57
CA PHE A 19 -7.21 -30.16 -9.70
C PHE A 19 -8.25 -29.18 -10.27
N TRP A 20 -8.97 -29.56 -11.32
CA TRP A 20 -10.05 -28.75 -11.90
C TRP A 20 -11.20 -28.53 -10.93
N GLN A 21 -11.58 -29.54 -10.14
CA GLN A 21 -12.60 -29.40 -9.10
C GLN A 21 -12.13 -28.51 -7.95
N GLN A 22 -10.84 -28.54 -7.59
CA GLN A 22 -10.29 -27.62 -6.59
C GLN A 22 -10.27 -26.19 -7.11
N ILE A 23 -9.89 -25.97 -8.38
CA ILE A 23 -10.03 -24.68 -9.05
C ILE A 23 -11.50 -24.25 -9.03
N LYS A 24 -12.40 -25.08 -9.55
CA LYS A 24 -13.83 -24.76 -9.60
C LYS A 24 -14.39 -24.47 -8.20
N LYS A 25 -14.02 -25.20 -7.15
CA LYS A 25 -14.45 -24.90 -5.77
C LYS A 25 -13.89 -23.56 -5.27
N LYS A 26 -12.62 -23.24 -5.60
CA LYS A 26 -12.02 -21.93 -5.27
C LYS A 26 -12.69 -20.77 -6.02
N PHE A 27 -13.10 -20.99 -7.27
CA PHE A 27 -13.74 -19.96 -8.11
C PHE A 27 -15.27 -19.89 -7.95
N SER A 28 -15.94 -20.97 -7.57
CA SER A 28 -17.41 -21.06 -7.54
C SER A 28 -18.03 -20.64 -6.20
N GLY A 29 -17.21 -20.32 -5.19
CA GLY A 29 -17.69 -19.98 -3.84
C GLY A 29 -17.69 -18.49 -3.50
N LYS A 30 -17.02 -17.64 -4.29
CA LYS A 30 -16.93 -16.20 -4.02
C LYS A 30 -17.09 -15.48 -5.36
N GLY A 31 -18.22 -14.79 -5.52
CA GLY A 31 -18.41 -13.92 -6.67
C GLY A 31 -17.32 -12.86 -6.63
N PHE A 32 -16.44 -12.87 -7.63
CA PHE A 32 -15.53 -11.75 -7.88
C PHE A 32 -16.41 -10.53 -8.13
N SER A 33 -16.40 -9.56 -7.23
CA SER A 33 -17.06 -8.28 -7.52
C SER A 33 -16.19 -7.57 -8.54
N GLU A 34 -16.59 -7.65 -9.81
CA GLU A 34 -15.95 -6.92 -10.91
C GLU A 34 -15.81 -5.43 -10.57
N GLU A 35 -16.82 -4.88 -9.89
CA GLU A 35 -16.83 -3.50 -9.39
C GLU A 35 -15.68 -3.23 -8.40
N GLN A 36 -15.39 -4.14 -7.46
CA GLN A 36 -14.28 -3.99 -6.52
C GLN A 36 -12.93 -4.00 -7.23
N ALA A 37 -12.72 -4.90 -8.18
CA ALA A 37 -11.49 -4.98 -8.93
C ALA A 37 -11.24 -3.70 -9.75
N ILE A 38 -12.28 -3.18 -10.41
CA ILE A 38 -12.22 -1.90 -11.15
C ILE A 38 -11.90 -0.74 -10.20
N CYS A 39 -12.55 -0.68 -9.03
CA CYS A 39 -12.28 0.38 -8.04
C CYS A 39 -10.84 0.30 -7.53
N MET A 40 -10.33 -0.90 -7.26
CA MET A 40 -8.96 -1.11 -6.80
C MET A 40 -7.94 -0.74 -7.89
N GLU A 41 -8.20 -1.12 -9.15
CA GLU A 41 -7.39 -0.72 -10.30
C GLU A 41 -7.32 0.80 -10.42
N HIS A 42 -8.45 1.51 -10.30
CA HIS A 42 -8.47 2.96 -10.31
C HIS A 42 -7.66 3.56 -9.16
N ILE A 43 -7.78 3.03 -7.93
CA ILE A 43 -6.98 3.49 -6.79
C ILE A 43 -5.50 3.33 -7.08
N LEU A 44 -5.07 2.16 -7.57
CA LEU A 44 -3.68 1.88 -7.92
C LEU A 44 -3.16 2.83 -9.00
N MET A 45 -3.92 3.01 -10.08
CA MET A 45 -3.57 3.88 -11.19
C MET A 45 -3.41 5.34 -10.74
N TYR A 46 -4.42 5.90 -10.05
CA TYR A 46 -4.33 7.27 -9.53
C TYR A 46 -3.23 7.41 -8.48
N THR A 47 -2.97 6.36 -7.69
CA THR A 47 -1.87 6.37 -6.72
C THR A 47 -0.51 6.43 -7.40
N ALA A 48 -0.30 5.62 -8.43
CA ALA A 48 0.91 5.65 -9.24
C ALA A 48 1.08 7.01 -9.94
N PHE A 49 0.00 7.57 -10.49
CA PHE A 49 -0.01 8.88 -11.14
C PHE A 49 0.46 9.99 -10.19
N CYS A 50 -0.14 10.10 -9.00
CA CYS A 50 0.25 11.12 -8.03
C CYS A 50 1.71 10.97 -7.59
N LYS A 51 2.16 9.74 -7.32
CA LYS A 51 3.56 9.47 -6.95
C LYS A 51 4.55 9.87 -8.06
N ALA A 52 4.23 9.52 -9.30
CA ALA A 52 5.05 9.88 -10.45
C ALA A 52 5.13 11.39 -10.65
N HIS A 53 4.01 12.12 -10.52
CA HIS A 53 3.98 13.56 -10.66
C HIS A 53 4.72 14.29 -9.53
N VAL A 54 4.55 13.86 -8.27
CA VAL A 54 5.28 14.44 -7.13
C VAL A 54 6.78 14.20 -7.28
N HIS A 55 7.18 12.99 -7.70
CA HIS A 55 8.58 12.70 -7.96
C HIS A 55 9.14 13.53 -9.12
N ALA A 56 8.42 13.63 -10.25
CA ALA A 56 8.83 14.44 -11.39
C ALA A 56 8.93 15.93 -11.04
N GLN A 57 8.04 16.45 -10.19
CA GLN A 57 8.14 17.81 -9.66
C GLN A 57 9.42 18.00 -8.83
N HIS A 58 9.77 17.04 -7.98
CA HIS A 58 11.02 17.08 -7.22
C HIS A 58 12.25 17.13 -8.14
N GLU A 59 12.33 16.22 -9.11
CA GLU A 59 13.42 16.19 -10.11
C GLU A 59 13.46 17.47 -10.95
N PHE A 60 12.31 18.03 -11.30
CA PHE A 60 12.22 19.28 -12.04
C PHE A 60 12.79 20.46 -11.25
N VAL A 61 12.46 20.54 -9.95
CA VAL A 61 13.03 21.55 -9.04
C VAL A 61 14.53 21.33 -8.84
N GLU A 62 14.98 20.08 -8.72
CA GLU A 62 16.41 19.77 -8.57
C GLU A 62 17.23 20.13 -9.82
N PHE A 63 16.68 19.86 -11.01
CA PHE A 63 17.35 20.11 -12.28
C PHE A 63 17.36 21.59 -12.69
N PHE A 64 16.20 22.27 -12.60
CA PHE A 64 16.07 23.66 -13.03
C PHE A 64 16.25 24.68 -11.90
N GLY A 65 16.07 24.27 -10.66
CA GLY A 65 16.27 25.11 -9.50
C GLY A 65 17.74 25.37 -9.26
N ARG A 66 18.14 26.64 -9.26
CA ARG A 66 19.43 27.03 -8.66
C ARG A 66 19.24 27.03 -7.15
N LYS A 67 20.17 26.43 -6.39
CA LYS A 67 20.15 26.46 -4.92
C LYS A 67 19.89 27.90 -4.45
N HIS A 68 18.78 28.09 -3.74
CA HIS A 68 18.33 29.36 -3.14
C HIS A 68 17.80 30.45 -4.07
N MET A 69 17.51 30.17 -5.34
CA MET A 69 16.83 31.14 -6.22
C MET A 69 15.37 30.76 -6.43
N PRO A 70 14.45 31.74 -6.47
CA PRO A 70 13.07 31.49 -6.87
C PRO A 70 13.04 30.98 -8.31
N LEU A 71 12.15 30.02 -8.57
CA LEU A 71 11.94 29.49 -9.92
C LEU A 71 11.38 30.61 -10.83
N PRO A 72 11.83 30.70 -12.10
CA PRO A 72 11.16 31.49 -13.13
C PRO A 72 9.64 31.22 -13.16
N GLY A 73 8.85 32.23 -13.49
CA GLY A 73 7.39 32.14 -13.47
C GLY A 73 6.83 30.97 -14.27
N GLU A 74 7.37 30.71 -15.46
CA GLU A 74 6.95 29.59 -16.31
C GLU A 74 7.17 28.21 -15.64
N GLN A 75 8.28 28.05 -14.91
CA GLN A 75 8.58 26.82 -14.18
C GLN A 75 7.64 26.64 -12.99
N ALA A 76 7.33 27.72 -12.27
CA ALA A 76 6.35 27.68 -11.19
C ALA A 76 4.94 27.32 -11.72
N CYS A 77 4.53 27.85 -12.89
CA CYS A 77 3.27 27.51 -13.54
C CYS A 77 3.18 26.01 -13.85
N VAL A 78 4.22 25.41 -14.44
CA VAL A 78 4.24 23.96 -14.75
C VAL A 78 4.07 23.11 -13.49
N ILE A 79 4.75 23.47 -12.39
CA ILE A 79 4.62 22.77 -11.12
C ILE A 79 3.19 22.88 -10.58
N LEU A 80 2.60 24.08 -10.60
CA LEU A 80 1.23 24.33 -10.13
C LEU A 80 0.18 23.58 -10.97
N GLU A 81 0.36 23.53 -12.29
CA GLU A 81 -0.50 22.74 -13.18
C GLU A 81 -0.41 21.26 -12.87
N SER A 82 0.81 20.72 -12.77
CA SER A 82 1.04 19.32 -12.35
C SER A 82 0.42 19.03 -10.99
N HIS A 83 0.54 19.95 -10.03
CA HIS A 83 -0.02 19.79 -8.69
C HIS A 83 -1.55 19.80 -8.70
N THR A 84 -2.17 20.61 -9.57
CA THR A 84 -3.61 20.61 -9.79
C THR A 84 -4.10 19.25 -10.32
N LEU A 85 -3.31 18.59 -11.18
CA LEU A 85 -3.62 17.23 -11.65
C LEU A 85 -3.50 16.20 -10.52
N VAL A 86 -2.47 16.29 -9.68
CA VAL A 86 -2.32 15.45 -8.48
C VAL A 86 -3.54 15.57 -7.58
N TYR A 87 -4.01 16.79 -7.28
CA TYR A 87 -5.23 17.00 -6.49
C TYR A 87 -6.47 16.34 -7.11
N LYS A 88 -6.67 16.49 -8.43
CA LYS A 88 -7.79 15.87 -9.13
C LYS A 88 -7.74 14.35 -9.04
N ALA A 89 -6.56 13.76 -9.25
CA ALA A 89 -6.34 12.32 -9.13
C ALA A 89 -6.57 11.83 -7.69
N SER A 90 -6.07 12.54 -6.67
CA SER A 90 -6.32 12.20 -5.25
C SER A 90 -7.81 12.21 -4.90
N VAL A 91 -8.58 13.19 -5.39
CA VAL A 91 -10.04 13.21 -5.20
C VAL A 91 -10.71 12.02 -5.90
N ALA A 92 -10.25 11.65 -7.09
CA ALA A 92 -10.75 10.47 -7.79
C ALA A 92 -10.42 9.17 -7.04
N THR A 93 -9.23 9.06 -6.45
CA THR A 93 -8.85 7.95 -5.54
C THR A 93 -9.80 7.86 -4.35
N LEU A 94 -10.10 8.98 -3.69
CA LEU A 94 -11.02 8.99 -2.54
C LEU A 94 -12.43 8.53 -2.91
N LYS A 95 -12.92 8.94 -4.09
CA LYS A 95 -14.22 8.48 -4.60
C LYS A 95 -14.24 6.99 -4.88
N ALA A 96 -13.17 6.44 -5.49
CA ALA A 96 -13.04 5.00 -5.73
C ALA A 96 -12.83 4.20 -4.43
N ALA A 97 -12.18 4.77 -3.43
CA ALA A 97 -12.02 4.16 -2.11
C ALA A 97 -13.34 4.12 -1.32
N ALA A 98 -14.19 5.13 -1.47
CA ALA A 98 -15.48 5.21 -0.79
C ALA A 98 -16.48 4.10 -1.22
N SER A 99 -16.26 3.45 -2.37
CA SER A 99 -17.05 2.31 -2.83
C SER A 99 -16.47 0.95 -2.41
N LEU A 100 -15.29 0.91 -1.78
CA LEU A 100 -14.67 -0.30 -1.28
C LEU A 100 -14.98 -0.51 0.20
N ASP A 101 -14.88 -1.77 0.63
CA ASP A 101 -14.97 -2.13 2.03
C ASP A 101 -13.76 -1.58 2.81
N GLN A 102 -14.04 -0.86 3.90
CA GLN A 102 -13.00 -0.21 4.71
C GLN A 102 -12.07 -1.23 5.36
N GLU A 103 -12.57 -2.42 5.73
CA GLU A 103 -11.75 -3.49 6.31
C GLU A 103 -10.71 -4.00 5.30
N ALA A 104 -11.12 -4.20 4.05
CA ALA A 104 -10.21 -4.61 2.98
C ALA A 104 -9.14 -3.53 2.68
N LEU A 105 -9.50 -2.25 2.73
CA LEU A 105 -8.56 -1.14 2.57
C LEU A 105 -7.55 -1.07 3.72
N ASP A 106 -8.01 -1.23 4.96
CA ASP A 106 -7.16 -1.26 6.15
C ASP A 106 -6.15 -2.42 6.07
N ASP A 107 -6.59 -3.61 5.67
CA ASP A 107 -5.73 -4.79 5.49
C ASP A 107 -4.64 -4.55 4.44
N ILE A 108 -5.01 -4.01 3.28
CA ILE A 108 -4.04 -3.66 2.24
C ILE A 108 -3.04 -2.63 2.75
N ASN A 109 -3.51 -1.64 3.50
CA ASN A 109 -2.64 -0.61 4.05
C ASN A 109 -1.62 -1.22 5.04
N ILE A 110 -2.06 -2.08 5.95
CA ILE A 110 -1.19 -2.80 6.89
C ILE A 110 -0.14 -3.64 6.15
N LEU A 111 -0.54 -4.35 5.10
CA LEU A 111 0.38 -5.18 4.30
C LEU A 111 1.39 -4.32 3.54
N ARG A 112 0.99 -3.16 3.03
CA ARG A 112 1.88 -2.20 2.36
C ARG A 112 2.89 -1.59 3.33
N GLU A 113 2.43 -1.14 4.49
CA GLU A 113 3.29 -0.61 5.57
C GLU A 113 4.31 -1.67 6.02
N GLY A 114 3.85 -2.91 6.26
CA GLY A 114 4.74 -4.03 6.58
C GLY A 114 5.79 -4.27 5.50
N SER A 115 5.38 -4.30 4.23
CA SER A 115 6.30 -4.46 3.09
C SER A 115 7.35 -3.34 3.02
N ASN A 116 6.95 -2.09 3.30
CA ASN A 116 7.86 -0.94 3.35
C ASN A 116 8.84 -1.02 4.54
N ALA A 117 8.38 -1.45 5.71
CA ALA A 117 9.24 -1.70 6.87
C ALA A 117 10.29 -2.78 6.56
N VAL A 118 9.89 -3.87 5.91
CA VAL A 118 10.80 -4.93 5.45
C VAL A 118 11.81 -4.41 4.43
N LYS A 119 11.39 -3.61 3.44
CA LYS A 119 12.31 -2.98 2.47
C LYS A 119 13.36 -2.11 3.17
N THR A 120 12.92 -1.30 4.14
CA THR A 120 13.80 -0.41 4.90
C THR A 120 14.82 -1.20 5.72
N MET A 121 14.38 -2.24 6.44
CA MET A 121 15.28 -3.07 7.22
C MET A 121 16.25 -3.88 6.33
N ARG A 122 15.83 -4.35 5.15
CA ARG A 122 16.74 -4.95 4.17
C ARG A 122 17.81 -3.97 3.72
N LYS A 123 17.43 -2.72 3.40
CA LYS A 123 18.39 -1.67 3.03
C LYS A 123 19.42 -1.44 4.13
N LEU A 124 19.00 -1.39 5.40
CA LEU A 124 19.91 -1.24 6.54
C LEU A 124 20.89 -2.42 6.66
N ILE A 125 20.41 -3.66 6.50
CA ILE A 125 21.27 -4.85 6.52
C ILE A 125 22.28 -4.81 5.37
N SER A 126 21.85 -4.45 4.15
CA SER A 126 22.76 -4.29 3.00
C SER A 126 23.82 -3.23 3.26
N GLN A 127 23.45 -2.08 3.83
CA GLN A 127 24.40 -1.02 4.19
C GLN A 127 25.41 -1.47 5.27
N ALA A 128 24.95 -2.22 6.28
CA ALA A 128 25.84 -2.76 7.32
C ALA A 128 26.83 -3.80 6.76
N GLN A 129 26.38 -4.61 5.81
CA GLN A 129 27.23 -5.56 5.09
C GLN A 129 28.27 -4.84 4.22
N GLU A 130 27.87 -3.82 3.45
CA GLU A 130 28.77 -2.99 2.63
C GLU A 130 29.86 -2.31 3.47
N GLN A 131 29.56 -1.98 4.74
CA GLN A 131 30.49 -1.42 5.70
C GLN A 131 31.30 -2.48 6.48
N ASN A 132 31.17 -3.77 6.14
CA ASN A 132 31.80 -4.91 6.82
C ASN A 132 31.48 -4.99 8.33
N MET A 133 30.38 -4.39 8.79
CA MET A 133 29.94 -4.49 10.19
C MET A 133 29.35 -5.86 10.51
N ILE A 134 28.77 -6.51 9.50
CA ILE A 134 28.23 -7.87 9.57
C ILE A 134 28.83 -8.72 8.45
N SER A 135 29.01 -10.02 8.72
CA SER A 135 29.45 -10.96 7.69
C SER A 135 28.36 -11.17 6.63
N SER A 136 28.76 -11.48 5.39
CA SER A 136 27.82 -11.79 4.29
C SER A 136 26.84 -12.90 4.67
N SER A 137 27.35 -13.97 5.31
CA SER A 137 26.52 -15.11 5.74
C SER A 137 25.50 -14.71 6.81
N ALA A 138 25.87 -13.84 7.75
CA ALA A 138 24.93 -13.32 8.75
C ALA A 138 23.87 -12.42 8.09
N ALA A 139 24.26 -11.56 7.15
CA ALA A 139 23.33 -10.70 6.42
C ALA A 139 22.29 -11.51 5.63
N GLU A 140 22.72 -12.55 4.92
CA GLU A 140 21.84 -13.46 4.18
C GLU A 140 20.85 -14.18 5.11
N THR A 141 21.33 -14.70 6.23
CA THR A 141 20.52 -15.38 7.25
C THR A 141 19.43 -14.45 7.81
N LEU A 142 19.75 -13.16 8.02
CA LEU A 142 18.78 -12.16 8.47
C LEU A 142 17.78 -11.76 7.38
N MET A 143 18.21 -11.71 6.12
CA MET A 143 17.36 -11.30 4.99
C MET A 143 16.36 -12.38 4.55
N GLU A 144 16.71 -13.67 4.66
CA GLU A 144 15.88 -14.79 4.19
C GLU A 144 14.43 -14.77 4.71
N PRO A 145 14.16 -14.72 6.04
CA PRO A 145 12.79 -14.72 6.55
C PRO A 145 11.98 -13.50 6.10
N MET A 146 12.67 -12.36 5.90
CA MET A 146 12.04 -11.12 5.45
C MET A 146 11.57 -11.22 4.00
N VAL A 147 12.39 -11.80 3.12
CA VAL A 147 12.02 -12.03 1.72
C VAL A 147 10.82 -12.98 1.63
N HIS A 148 10.80 -14.02 2.46
CA HIS A 148 9.68 -14.96 2.52
C HIS A 148 8.38 -14.25 2.94
N LYS A 149 8.40 -13.50 4.05
CA LYS A 149 7.22 -12.75 4.53
C LYS A 149 6.76 -11.69 3.53
N GLN A 150 7.69 -10.99 2.89
CA GLN A 150 7.36 -10.02 1.85
C GLN A 150 6.63 -10.66 0.67
N ARG A 151 7.05 -11.86 0.24
CA ARG A 151 6.37 -12.62 -0.82
C ARG A 151 4.95 -13.02 -0.41
N GLU A 152 4.77 -13.50 0.82
CA GLU A 152 3.45 -13.82 1.35
C GLU A 152 2.52 -12.61 1.35
N TRP A 153 2.98 -11.45 1.78
CA TRP A 153 2.20 -10.21 1.78
C TRP A 153 1.84 -9.73 0.37
N ILE A 154 2.78 -9.78 -0.58
CA ILE A 154 2.51 -9.42 -1.97
C ILE A 154 1.42 -10.33 -2.56
N ASN A 155 1.51 -11.64 -2.32
CA ASN A 155 0.49 -12.57 -2.76
C ASN A 155 -0.87 -12.30 -2.11
N HIS A 156 -0.88 -11.89 -0.83
CA HIS A 156 -2.10 -11.51 -0.14
C HIS A 156 -2.71 -10.24 -0.72
N ILE A 157 -1.90 -9.20 -0.98
CA ILE A 157 -2.34 -7.95 -1.62
C ILE A 157 -2.98 -8.28 -2.98
N HIS A 158 -2.29 -9.02 -3.84
CA HIS A 158 -2.85 -9.42 -5.14
C HIS A 158 -4.14 -10.23 -4.98
N GLY A 159 -4.22 -11.08 -3.96
CA GLY A 159 -5.43 -11.85 -3.69
C GLY A 159 -6.63 -10.99 -3.28
N VAL A 160 -6.40 -9.90 -2.52
CA VAL A 160 -7.45 -8.93 -2.16
C VAL A 160 -7.80 -8.03 -3.36
N GLU A 161 -6.80 -7.58 -4.12
CA GLU A 161 -7.01 -6.76 -5.33
C GLU A 161 -7.82 -7.52 -6.40
N LEU A 162 -7.61 -8.84 -6.49
CA LEU A 162 -8.38 -9.74 -7.35
C LEU A 162 -9.62 -10.33 -6.64
N GLY A 163 -10.06 -9.82 -5.49
CA GLY A 163 -11.26 -10.32 -4.80
C GLY A 163 -11.30 -11.83 -4.52
N THR A 164 -10.14 -12.51 -4.54
CA THR A 164 -10.01 -13.95 -4.31
C THR A 164 -9.95 -14.28 -2.81
N ASN A 165 -9.44 -13.34 -2.02
CA ASN A 165 -9.41 -13.40 -0.57
C ASN A 165 -10.66 -12.70 0.00
N SER A 166 -11.36 -13.37 0.92
CA SER A 166 -12.47 -12.74 1.63
C SER A 166 -11.89 -12.00 2.84
N PRO A 167 -12.41 -10.83 3.24
CA PRO A 167 -11.93 -10.02 4.38
C PRO A 167 -12.12 -10.68 5.77
N GLY A 168 -12.11 -12.02 5.86
CA GLY A 168 -12.24 -12.76 7.11
C GLY A 168 -11.33 -13.98 7.20
N ASP A 169 -10.32 -14.10 6.33
CA ASP A 169 -9.34 -15.18 6.44
C ASP A 169 -8.42 -14.92 7.64
N LYS A 170 -8.73 -15.59 8.76
CA LYS A 170 -8.12 -15.40 10.09
C LYS A 170 -6.63 -15.73 10.17
N ASN A 171 -5.99 -16.04 9.04
CA ASN A 171 -4.57 -16.36 8.94
C ASN A 171 -3.68 -15.11 8.74
N LEU A 172 -4.27 -13.92 8.64
CA LEU A 172 -3.49 -12.70 8.72
C LEU A 172 -2.80 -12.60 10.10
N PRO A 173 -1.55 -12.08 10.17
CA PRO A 173 -0.90 -11.83 11.44
C PRO A 173 -1.85 -10.97 12.25
N VAL A 174 -2.38 -11.54 13.34
CA VAL A 174 -3.37 -10.93 14.22
C VAL A 174 -2.98 -9.47 14.38
N ARG A 175 -3.86 -8.56 13.96
CA ARG A 175 -3.77 -7.14 14.23
C ARG A 175 -3.48 -7.06 15.72
N ARG A 176 -2.20 -6.86 16.09
CA ARG A 176 -1.86 -6.45 17.44
C ARG A 176 -2.46 -5.06 17.46
N THR A 177 -3.70 -4.97 17.92
CA THR A 177 -4.29 -3.70 18.28
C THR A 177 -3.20 -3.01 19.10
N PRO A 178 -2.75 -1.81 18.70
CA PRO A 178 -1.78 -1.10 19.50
C PRO A 178 -2.29 -1.14 20.93
N SER A 179 -1.45 -1.63 21.84
CA SER A 179 -1.78 -1.76 23.25
C SER A 179 -2.49 -0.45 23.67
N PRO A 180 -3.63 -0.49 24.39
CA PRO A 180 -4.41 0.70 24.76
C PRO A 180 -3.65 1.76 25.59
N ALA A 181 -2.34 1.64 25.73
CA ALA A 181 -1.47 2.45 26.56
C ALA A 181 -0.87 3.69 25.85
N MET A 182 -1.24 3.99 24.61
CA MET A 182 -1.08 5.37 24.10
C MET A 182 -2.45 6.02 24.04
N ASP A 183 -2.75 6.73 25.11
CA ASP A 183 -3.91 7.57 25.27
C ASP A 183 -4.01 8.55 24.10
N ARG A 184 -5.14 8.50 23.39
CA ARG A 184 -5.47 9.41 22.29
C ARG A 184 -5.38 10.87 22.75
N SER A 185 -5.51 11.13 24.06
CA SER A 185 -5.40 12.46 24.66
C SER A 185 -4.01 13.10 24.53
N GLU A 186 -2.91 12.32 24.58
CA GLU A 186 -1.55 12.89 24.44
C GLU A 186 -1.23 13.32 23.00
N ARG A 187 -1.83 12.64 22.02
CA ARG A 187 -1.65 12.99 20.61
C ARG A 187 -2.39 14.29 20.24
N TYR A 188 -3.51 14.60 20.92
CA TYR A 188 -4.20 15.90 20.78
C TYR A 188 -3.53 17.01 21.60
N ARG A 189 -2.89 16.69 22.72
CA ARG A 189 -2.25 17.70 23.58
C ARG A 189 -1.05 18.40 22.91
N MET A 190 -0.34 17.72 22.01
CA MET A 190 0.73 18.34 21.21
C MET A 190 0.21 19.13 19.99
N GLU A 191 -1.02 18.87 19.52
CA GLU A 191 -1.64 19.65 18.44
C GLU A 191 -2.34 20.92 18.98
N GLU A 192 -2.84 20.90 20.22
CA GLU A 192 -3.40 22.10 20.88
C GLU A 192 -2.33 23.13 21.30
N GLU A 193 -1.11 22.72 21.67
CA GLU A 193 -0.02 23.65 22.01
C GLU A 193 0.58 24.39 20.79
N GLU A 194 0.41 23.89 19.57
CA GLU A 194 0.86 24.57 18.33
C GLU A 194 -0.21 25.52 17.75
N GLU A 195 -1.47 25.43 18.20
CA GLU A 195 -2.59 26.27 17.73
C GLU A 195 -2.93 27.45 18.67
N GLU A 196 -2.20 27.66 19.78
CA GLU A 196 -2.38 28.78 20.70
C GLU A 196 -1.72 30.10 20.23
N ALA A 197 -1.62 30.32 18.92
CA ALA A 197 -1.38 31.65 18.35
C ALA A 197 -2.73 32.38 18.20
N PRO A 198 -2.89 33.61 18.72
CA PRO A 198 -4.20 34.23 18.85
C PRO A 198 -4.80 34.56 17.48
N ARG A 199 -5.78 33.75 17.06
CA ARG A 199 -6.66 34.06 15.92
C ARG A 199 -7.97 34.63 16.42
N THR A 200 -8.12 35.93 16.18
CA THR A 200 -9.33 36.70 16.41
C THR A 200 -10.51 36.16 15.58
N GLY A 201 -11.48 35.57 16.27
CA GLY A 201 -12.93 35.65 16.02
C GLY A 201 -13.48 35.47 14.60
N ALA A 202 -13.92 34.24 14.27
CA ALA A 202 -15.09 34.03 13.43
C ALA A 202 -15.71 32.65 13.72
N LYS A 203 -16.89 32.61 14.35
CA LYS A 203 -17.65 31.38 14.62
C LYS A 203 -18.38 30.94 13.36
N GLY A 204 -17.97 29.82 12.78
CA GLY A 204 -18.73 29.07 11.79
C GLY A 204 -18.56 27.58 12.06
N SER A 205 -19.67 26.84 12.17
CA SER A 205 -19.65 25.40 12.44
C SER A 205 -18.95 24.64 11.31
N VAL A 206 -17.89 23.91 11.61
CA VAL A 206 -17.15 23.10 10.65
C VAL A 206 -17.46 21.62 10.91
N ALA A 207 -18.06 20.96 9.92
CA ALA A 207 -18.21 19.51 9.86
C ALA A 207 -16.83 18.83 10.00
N PRO A 208 -16.74 17.58 10.50
CA PRO A 208 -15.47 16.92 10.77
C PRO A 208 -14.60 16.89 9.51
N LYS A 209 -13.58 17.74 9.48
CA LYS A 209 -12.55 17.73 8.44
C LYS A 209 -11.80 16.42 8.63
N ALA A 210 -11.98 15.47 7.72
CA ALA A 210 -10.92 14.51 7.46
C ALA A 210 -9.67 15.35 7.13
N THR A 211 -8.78 15.47 8.12
CA THR A 211 -7.60 16.31 8.03
C THR A 211 -6.74 15.78 6.90
N TRP A 212 -6.25 16.69 6.07
CA TRP A 212 -5.39 16.39 4.91
C TRP A 212 -4.17 15.51 5.31
N ALA A 213 -3.72 15.64 6.56
CA ALA A 213 -2.70 14.80 7.19
C ALA A 213 -3.05 13.30 7.24
N SER A 214 -4.33 12.95 7.44
CA SER A 214 -4.80 11.57 7.43
C SER A 214 -4.78 10.98 6.02
N CYS A 215 -5.07 11.80 5.01
CA CYS A 215 -4.89 11.40 3.61
C CYS A 215 -3.41 11.22 3.29
N LEU A 216 -2.52 12.17 3.66
CA LEU A 216 -1.08 12.07 3.40
C LEU A 216 -0.40 10.83 4.00
N LYS A 217 -0.85 10.37 5.17
CA LYS A 217 -0.36 9.10 5.77
C LYS A 217 -0.69 7.86 4.93
N PHE A 218 -1.70 7.93 4.08
CA PHE A 218 -1.99 6.86 3.10
C PHE A 218 -1.03 6.88 1.91
N TRP A 219 -0.34 7.99 1.66
CA TRP A 219 0.51 8.20 0.48
C TRP A 219 2.01 8.00 0.73
N ALA A 220 2.48 8.23 1.97
CA ALA A 220 3.87 8.04 2.41
C ALA A 220 4.14 6.59 2.82
#